data_AF-A0A3N5NBA7-F1
#
_entry.id   AF-A0A3N5NBA7-F1
#
_cell.length_a   1.000
_cell.length_b   1.000
_cell.length_c   1.000
_cell.angle_alpha   90.00
_cell.angle_beta   90.00
_cell.angle_gamma   90.00
#
_symmetry.space_group_name_H-M   'P 1'
#
loop_
_entity.id
_entity.type
_entity.pdbx_description
1 polymer ?
#
loop_
_entity_poly.entity_id
_entity_poly.type
_entity_poly.pdbx_seq_one_letter_code
_entity_poly.pdbx_strand_id
1 'polypeptide(L)'
;MIEILALILALIVLGALVVVFVKISALTKALNASILGQAEANEQRQHVLVSELRDHLERHGDRLTGSLTEGSERLRAVVSSDLKHAREAMQVLQLSQQHELATFREAVLSRLADMSLAVQSRLAEQGSADRDVIQRSLKEMAQELRVAMEGLSARTDERMEQIRASVDVRLEQIRGNVAERLDEGFRKTNETFADVMARLAVIDEAQKKIDGLTTNVVSLQELLGDKRARGAFGEVQLEALVRNCLPPNAWEMQCTLSNGARADCVLKLPEPTGMVAVDSKFPLENYHRMFDAPSDAERTQAARQFKADIRK
;
A
#
# COMPACT_ATOMS: atom_id res chain seq x y z
N MET A 1 204.47 -61.71 -31.74
CA MET A 1 204.04 -60.30 -31.92
C MET A 1 202.56 -60.14 -32.34
N ILE A 2 201.75 -61.21 -32.34
CA ILE A 2 200.32 -61.19 -32.72
C ILE A 2 199.41 -60.89 -31.50
N GLU A 3 199.87 -61.17 -30.28
CA GLU A 3 199.10 -60.96 -29.04
C GLU A 3 198.80 -59.49 -28.71
N ILE A 4 199.65 -58.55 -29.14
CA ILE A 4 199.46 -57.11 -28.88
C ILE A 4 198.28 -56.54 -29.70
N LEU A 5 198.02 -57.07 -30.89
CA LEU A 5 196.93 -56.58 -31.76
C LEU A 5 195.54 -56.99 -31.25
N ALA A 6 195.41 -58.17 -30.65
CA ALA A 6 194.15 -58.66 -30.08
C ALA A 6 193.69 -57.82 -28.87
N LEU A 7 194.64 -57.32 -28.08
CA LEU A 7 194.36 -56.53 -26.88
C LEU A 7 193.83 -55.13 -27.22
N ILE A 8 194.31 -54.53 -28.31
CA ILE A 8 193.80 -53.24 -28.83
C ILE A 8 192.37 -53.40 -29.36
N LEU A 9 192.06 -54.48 -30.08
CA LEU A 9 190.72 -54.73 -30.61
C LEU A 9 189.69 -54.92 -29.48
N ALA A 10 190.05 -55.64 -28.42
CA ALA A 10 189.17 -55.85 -27.26
C ALA A 10 188.80 -54.53 -26.56
N LEU A 11 189.73 -53.58 -26.49
CA LEU A 11 189.49 -52.28 -25.84
C LEU A 11 188.53 -51.39 -26.66
N ILE A 12 188.61 -51.46 -28.00
CA ILE A 12 187.68 -50.75 -28.90
C ILE A 12 186.27 -51.33 -28.78
N VAL A 13 186.14 -52.66 -28.72
CA VAL A 13 184.83 -53.33 -28.56
C VAL A 13 184.20 -53.00 -27.21
N LEU A 14 185.00 -52.96 -26.13
CA LEU A 14 184.53 -52.57 -24.80
C LEU A 14 184.04 -51.10 -24.79
N GLY A 15 184.78 -50.20 -25.43
CA GLY A 15 184.38 -48.79 -25.59
C GLY A 15 183.06 -48.63 -26.36
N ALA A 16 182.87 -49.40 -27.43
CA ALA A 16 181.62 -49.38 -28.20
C ALA A 16 180.41 -49.88 -27.38
N LEU A 17 180.59 -50.93 -26.58
CA LEU A 17 179.54 -51.48 -25.70
C LEU A 17 179.07 -50.47 -24.64
N VAL A 18 180.00 -49.73 -24.05
CA VAL A 18 179.67 -48.69 -23.06
C VAL A 18 178.84 -47.57 -23.69
N VAL A 19 179.19 -47.13 -24.90
CA VAL A 19 178.43 -46.09 -25.62
C VAL A 19 177.00 -46.56 -25.93
N VAL A 20 176.84 -47.81 -26.36
CA VAL A 20 175.51 -48.39 -26.63
C VAL A 20 174.68 -48.47 -25.35
N PHE A 21 175.26 -48.89 -24.22
CA PHE A 21 174.56 -48.96 -22.95
C PHE A 21 174.10 -47.58 -22.45
N VAL A 22 174.97 -46.56 -22.56
CA VAL A 22 174.61 -45.18 -22.21
C VAL A 22 173.47 -44.68 -23.09
N LYS A 23 173.52 -44.94 -24.40
CA LYS A 23 172.45 -44.54 -25.35
C LYS A 23 171.12 -45.22 -25.02
N ILE A 24 171.12 -46.51 -24.68
CA ILE A 24 169.91 -47.27 -24.32
C ILE A 24 169.32 -46.75 -23.00
N SER A 25 170.16 -46.43 -22.01
CA SER A 25 169.70 -45.85 -20.73
C SER A 25 169.12 -44.43 -20.90
N ALA A 26 169.69 -43.64 -21.80
CA ALA A 26 169.18 -42.31 -22.13
C ALA A 26 167.83 -42.40 -22.86
N LEU A 27 167.68 -43.37 -23.77
CA LEU A 27 166.44 -43.58 -24.52
C LEU A 27 165.29 -44.07 -23.61
N THR A 28 165.56 -44.96 -22.66
CA THR A 28 164.55 -45.45 -21.69
C THR A 28 164.10 -44.36 -20.72
N LYS A 29 165.00 -43.47 -20.28
CA LYS A 29 164.62 -42.29 -19.50
C LYS A 29 163.77 -41.30 -20.31
N ALA A 30 164.11 -41.06 -21.57
CA ALA A 30 163.33 -40.18 -22.45
C ALA A 30 161.91 -40.73 -22.69
N LEU A 31 161.78 -42.05 -22.93
CA LEU A 31 160.48 -42.68 -23.17
C LEU A 31 159.56 -42.61 -21.92
N ASN A 32 160.09 -42.88 -20.73
CA ASN A 32 159.31 -42.83 -19.49
C ASN A 32 158.87 -41.40 -19.13
N ALA A 33 159.70 -40.39 -19.40
CA ALA A 33 159.33 -38.99 -19.19
C ALA A 33 158.17 -38.56 -20.11
N SER A 34 158.12 -39.05 -21.35
CA SER A 34 157.02 -38.77 -22.27
C SER A 34 155.70 -39.47 -21.91
N ILE A 35 155.76 -40.71 -21.38
CA ILE A 35 154.56 -41.44 -20.97
C ILE A 35 153.92 -40.81 -19.73
N LEU A 36 154.71 -40.40 -18.74
CA LEU A 36 154.20 -39.76 -17.53
C LEU A 36 153.53 -38.40 -17.84
N GLY A 37 154.13 -37.62 -18.76
CA GLY A 37 153.54 -36.35 -19.21
C GLY A 37 152.24 -36.52 -20.01
N GLN A 38 152.05 -37.63 -20.73
CA GLN A 38 150.79 -37.93 -21.41
C GLN A 38 149.68 -38.38 -20.45
N ALA A 39 150.03 -39.06 -19.35
CA ALA A 39 149.05 -39.51 -18.35
C ALA A 39 148.41 -38.32 -17.60
N GLU A 40 149.21 -37.35 -17.14
CA GLU A 40 148.71 -36.14 -16.46
C GLU A 40 147.85 -35.26 -17.39
N ALA A 41 148.21 -35.16 -18.67
CA ALA A 41 147.43 -34.39 -19.65
C ALA A 41 146.05 -35.01 -19.95
N ASN A 42 145.90 -36.33 -19.81
CA ASN A 42 144.62 -37.00 -20.06
C ASN A 42 143.63 -36.82 -18.91
N GLU A 43 144.12 -36.84 -17.66
CA GLU A 43 143.32 -36.63 -16.46
C GLU A 43 142.74 -35.20 -16.40
N GLN A 44 143.55 -34.19 -16.78
CA GLN A 44 143.09 -32.81 -16.88
C GLN A 44 141.98 -32.63 -17.94
N ARG A 45 142.09 -33.29 -19.10
CA ARG A 45 141.04 -33.25 -20.14
C ARG A 45 139.72 -33.84 -19.67
N GLN A 46 139.77 -34.93 -18.91
CA GLN A 46 138.57 -35.57 -18.36
C GLN A 46 137.83 -34.65 -17.37
N HIS A 47 138.55 -33.95 -16.50
CA HIS A 47 137.94 -33.00 -15.56
C HIS A 47 137.25 -31.81 -16.24
N VAL A 48 137.85 -31.27 -17.31
CA VAL A 48 137.28 -30.13 -18.05
C VAL A 48 135.97 -30.54 -18.73
N LEU A 49 135.94 -31.68 -19.43
CA LEU A 49 134.75 -32.19 -20.13
C LEU A 49 133.56 -32.41 -19.18
N VAL A 50 133.81 -32.98 -17.99
CA VAL A 50 132.74 -33.19 -16.99
C VAL A 50 132.21 -31.85 -16.46
N SER A 51 133.07 -30.85 -16.26
CA SER A 51 132.61 -29.53 -15.81
C SER A 51 131.77 -28.81 -16.87
N GLU A 52 132.15 -28.93 -18.15
CA GLU A 52 131.40 -28.34 -19.27
C GLU A 52 130.02 -29.00 -19.43
N LEU A 53 129.94 -30.33 -19.27
CA LEU A 53 128.67 -31.05 -19.29
C LEU A 53 127.72 -30.63 -18.17
N ARG A 54 128.24 -30.46 -16.94
CA ARG A 54 127.46 -29.97 -15.80
C ARG A 54 126.93 -28.56 -16.06
N ASP A 55 127.78 -27.67 -16.54
CA ASP A 55 127.44 -26.28 -16.84
C ASP A 55 126.39 -26.18 -17.98
N HIS A 56 126.46 -27.05 -18.99
CA HIS A 56 125.40 -27.17 -20.01
C HIS A 56 124.08 -27.67 -19.43
N LEU A 57 124.09 -28.67 -18.55
CA LEU A 57 122.89 -29.20 -17.90
C LEU A 57 122.22 -28.17 -16.99
N GLU A 58 122.99 -27.43 -16.20
CA GLU A 58 122.49 -26.34 -15.36
C GLU A 58 121.84 -25.24 -16.21
N ARG A 59 122.50 -24.80 -17.29
CA ARG A 59 121.93 -23.81 -18.22
C ARG A 59 120.66 -24.29 -18.90
N HIS A 60 120.56 -25.57 -19.23
CA HIS A 60 119.34 -26.15 -19.82
C HIS A 60 118.21 -26.23 -18.79
N GLY A 61 118.52 -26.63 -17.55
CA GLY A 61 117.57 -26.64 -16.43
C GLY A 61 117.02 -25.25 -16.15
N ASP A 62 117.89 -24.25 -16.05
CA ASP A 62 117.49 -22.86 -15.81
C ASP A 62 116.63 -22.30 -16.94
N ARG A 63 116.97 -22.60 -18.21
CA ARG A 63 116.15 -22.20 -19.36
C ARG A 63 114.77 -22.85 -19.38
N LEU A 64 114.68 -24.15 -19.09
CA LEU A 64 113.41 -24.86 -19.02
C LEU A 64 112.53 -24.28 -17.90
N THR A 65 113.10 -24.13 -16.71
CA THR A 65 112.40 -23.59 -15.54
C THR A 65 111.95 -22.15 -15.78
N GLY A 66 112.79 -21.33 -16.41
CA GLY A 66 112.44 -19.98 -16.85
C GLY A 66 111.29 -19.96 -17.85
N SER A 67 111.34 -20.78 -18.91
CA SER A 67 110.27 -20.85 -19.92
C SER A 67 108.94 -21.36 -19.38
N LEU A 68 108.96 -22.32 -18.44
CA LEU A 68 107.76 -22.82 -17.75
C LEU A 68 107.15 -21.76 -16.83
N THR A 69 107.99 -21.03 -16.11
CA THR A 69 107.56 -19.95 -15.22
C THR A 69 106.94 -18.81 -16.04
N GLU A 70 107.60 -18.40 -17.13
CA GLU A 70 107.11 -17.38 -18.04
C GLU A 70 105.80 -17.81 -18.73
N GLY A 71 105.71 -19.07 -19.17
CA GLY A 71 104.48 -19.63 -19.74
C GLY A 71 103.32 -19.64 -18.74
N SER A 72 103.58 -20.02 -17.49
CA SER A 72 102.60 -20.00 -16.40
C SER A 72 102.13 -18.59 -16.05
N GLU A 73 103.06 -17.62 -16.00
CA GLU A 73 102.73 -16.20 -15.77
C GLU A 73 101.89 -15.63 -16.91
N ARG A 74 102.24 -15.92 -18.17
CA ARG A 74 101.44 -15.50 -19.34
C ARG A 74 100.03 -16.11 -19.31
N LEU A 75 99.91 -17.41 -19.01
CA LEU A 75 98.61 -18.07 -18.91
C LEU A 75 97.75 -17.43 -17.79
N ARG A 76 98.34 -17.20 -16.61
CA ARG A 76 97.65 -16.51 -15.51
C ARG A 76 97.22 -15.11 -15.88
N ALA A 77 98.06 -14.35 -16.60
CA ALA A 77 97.74 -13.01 -17.07
C ALA A 77 96.57 -13.03 -18.06
N VAL A 78 96.57 -13.95 -19.02
CA VAL A 78 95.48 -14.10 -20.01
C VAL A 78 94.18 -14.53 -19.32
N VAL A 79 94.21 -15.53 -18.45
CA VAL A 79 93.01 -15.99 -17.73
C VAL A 79 92.45 -14.90 -16.80
N SER A 80 93.33 -14.16 -16.10
CA SER A 80 92.90 -13.03 -15.26
C SER A 80 92.27 -11.92 -16.10
N SER A 81 92.84 -11.64 -17.27
CA SER A 81 92.28 -10.71 -18.25
C SER A 81 90.91 -11.19 -18.74
N ASP A 82 90.75 -12.43 -19.16
CA ASP A 82 89.48 -12.97 -19.66
C ASP A 82 88.39 -12.96 -18.57
N LEU A 83 88.75 -13.31 -17.33
CA LEU A 83 87.83 -13.21 -16.17
C LEU A 83 87.42 -11.76 -15.89
N LYS A 84 88.32 -10.80 -16.07
CA LYS A 84 88.01 -9.38 -15.93
C LYS A 84 87.04 -8.92 -17.01
N HIS A 85 87.30 -9.25 -18.29
CA HIS A 85 86.39 -8.95 -19.40
C HIS A 85 85.02 -9.61 -19.23
N ALA A 86 84.98 -10.88 -18.77
CA ALA A 86 83.73 -11.59 -18.50
C ALA A 86 82.92 -10.89 -17.39
N ARG A 87 83.59 -10.43 -16.32
CA ARG A 87 82.94 -9.69 -15.23
C ARG A 87 82.42 -8.32 -15.70
N GLU A 88 83.19 -7.61 -16.51
CA GLU A 88 82.78 -6.32 -17.09
C GLU A 88 81.59 -6.49 -18.04
N ALA A 89 81.62 -7.49 -18.94
CA ALA A 89 80.50 -7.81 -19.82
C ALA A 89 79.23 -8.18 -19.04
N MET A 90 79.37 -8.94 -17.94
CA MET A 90 78.26 -9.29 -17.07
C MET A 90 77.67 -8.08 -16.35
N GLN A 91 78.51 -7.14 -15.89
CA GLN A 91 78.04 -5.88 -15.30
C GLN A 91 77.31 -5.01 -16.31
N VAL A 92 77.83 -4.89 -17.53
CA VAL A 92 77.16 -4.15 -18.62
C VAL A 92 75.81 -4.78 -18.95
N LEU A 93 75.75 -6.11 -19.06
CA LEU A 93 74.50 -6.83 -19.31
C LEU A 93 73.49 -6.64 -18.17
N GLN A 94 73.94 -6.67 -16.91
CA GLN A 94 73.06 -6.45 -15.76
C GLN A 94 72.52 -5.02 -15.75
N LEU A 95 73.34 -4.02 -16.08
CA LEU A 95 72.92 -2.63 -16.19
C LEU A 95 71.94 -2.41 -17.35
N SER A 96 72.18 -3.03 -18.51
CA SER A 96 71.24 -2.95 -19.64
C SER A 96 69.91 -3.62 -19.30
N GLN A 97 69.93 -4.78 -18.62
CA GLN A 97 68.72 -5.45 -18.18
C GLN A 97 67.93 -4.60 -17.18
N GLN A 98 68.60 -3.97 -16.21
CA GLN A 98 67.94 -3.05 -15.27
C GLN A 98 67.33 -1.84 -15.98
N HIS A 99 68.01 -1.31 -16.99
CA HIS A 99 67.50 -0.20 -17.80
C HIS A 99 66.28 -0.61 -18.63
N GLU A 100 66.29 -1.78 -19.26
CA GLU A 100 65.11 -2.33 -19.96
C GLU A 100 63.93 -2.56 -19.02
N LEU A 101 64.17 -3.07 -17.81
CA LEU A 101 63.11 -3.22 -16.81
C LEU A 101 62.55 -1.88 -16.35
N ALA A 102 63.39 -0.86 -16.20
CA ALA A 102 62.95 0.49 -15.84
C ALA A 102 62.09 1.12 -16.93
N THR A 103 62.54 1.07 -18.18
CA THR A 103 61.79 1.58 -19.34
C THR A 103 60.48 0.80 -19.56
N PHE A 104 60.49 -0.52 -19.39
CA PHE A 104 59.28 -1.33 -19.44
C PHE A 104 58.29 -0.94 -18.33
N ARG A 105 58.77 -0.77 -17.09
CA ARG A 105 57.93 -0.31 -15.98
C ARG A 105 57.31 1.06 -16.27
N GLU A 106 58.09 1.98 -16.81
CA GLU A 106 57.61 3.32 -17.18
C GLU A 106 56.54 3.26 -18.28
N ALA A 107 56.78 2.48 -19.34
CA ALA A 107 55.81 2.26 -20.41
C ALA A 107 54.51 1.64 -19.90
N VAL A 108 54.59 0.66 -18.98
CA VAL A 108 53.41 0.05 -18.35
C VAL A 108 52.65 1.06 -17.51
N LEU A 109 53.33 1.86 -16.69
CA LEU A 109 52.69 2.90 -15.87
C LEU A 109 52.01 3.96 -16.73
N SER A 110 52.66 4.42 -17.81
CA SER A 110 52.07 5.35 -18.76
C SER A 110 50.81 4.76 -19.39
N ARG A 111 50.86 3.50 -19.85
CA ARG A 111 49.71 2.85 -20.50
C ARG A 111 48.55 2.62 -19.53
N LEU A 112 48.84 2.33 -18.26
CA LEU A 112 47.82 2.23 -17.22
C LEU A 112 47.20 3.59 -16.89
N ALA A 113 47.99 4.67 -16.88
CA ALA A 113 47.49 6.03 -16.69
C ALA A 113 46.59 6.48 -17.85
N ASP A 114 46.99 6.20 -19.09
CA ASP A 114 46.17 6.50 -20.28
C ASP A 114 44.86 5.71 -20.26
N MET A 115 44.91 4.43 -19.88
CA MET A 115 43.72 3.61 -19.76
C MET A 115 42.80 4.09 -18.64
N SER A 116 43.33 4.51 -17.48
CA SER A 116 42.51 5.03 -16.38
C SER A 116 41.83 6.34 -16.74
N LEU A 117 42.53 7.24 -17.43
CA LEU A 117 41.98 8.48 -18.00
C LEU A 117 40.87 8.18 -19.02
N ALA A 118 41.09 7.24 -19.93
CA ALA A 118 40.09 6.84 -20.93
C ALA A 118 38.84 6.24 -20.28
N VAL A 119 39.00 5.39 -19.26
CA VAL A 119 37.87 4.83 -18.50
C VAL A 119 37.11 5.93 -17.76
N GLN A 120 37.82 6.86 -17.11
CA GLN A 120 37.17 7.95 -16.37
C GLN A 120 36.41 8.91 -17.30
N SER A 121 36.96 9.22 -18.48
CA SER A 121 36.27 10.02 -19.50
C SER A 121 35.01 9.33 -20.00
N ARG A 122 35.07 8.02 -20.29
CA ARG A 122 33.88 7.25 -20.72
C ARG A 122 32.81 7.20 -19.63
N LEU A 123 33.18 7.02 -18.37
CA LEU A 123 32.24 7.04 -17.25
C LEU A 123 31.58 8.42 -17.07
N ALA A 124 32.34 9.51 -17.28
CA ALA A 124 31.81 10.86 -17.22
C ALA A 124 30.83 11.15 -18.38
N GLU A 125 31.19 10.75 -19.60
CA GLU A 125 30.31 10.86 -20.78
C GLU A 125 29.03 10.02 -20.61
N GLN A 126 29.15 8.77 -20.15
CA GLN A 126 27.99 7.92 -19.90
C GLN A 126 27.08 8.51 -18.81
N GLY A 127 27.65 9.04 -17.72
CA GLY A 127 26.89 9.70 -16.67
C GLY A 127 26.21 11.00 -17.12
N SER A 128 26.76 11.69 -18.12
CA SER A 128 26.11 12.84 -18.77
C SER A 128 24.97 12.40 -19.68
N ALA A 129 25.18 11.39 -20.52
CA ALA A 129 24.16 10.87 -21.42
C ALA A 129 22.96 10.31 -20.65
N ASP A 130 23.20 9.56 -19.57
CA ASP A 130 22.15 9.02 -18.71
C ASP A 130 21.35 10.14 -18.03
N ARG A 131 22.02 11.20 -17.53
CA ARG A 131 21.35 12.37 -16.97
C ARG A 131 20.48 13.09 -17.99
N ASP A 132 20.96 13.27 -19.21
CA ASP A 132 20.21 13.92 -20.29
C ASP A 132 18.96 13.11 -20.67
N VAL A 133 19.07 11.78 -20.76
CA VAL A 133 17.93 10.90 -21.06
C VAL A 133 16.90 10.97 -19.93
N ILE A 134 17.33 10.91 -18.67
CA ILE A 134 16.45 11.04 -17.51
C ILE A 134 15.76 12.41 -17.50
N GLN A 135 16.48 13.51 -17.74
CA GLN A 135 15.90 14.84 -17.79
C GLN A 135 14.89 15.00 -18.93
N ARG A 136 15.19 14.46 -20.12
CA ARG A 136 14.24 14.45 -21.25
C ARG A 136 12.99 13.65 -20.91
N SER A 137 13.16 12.43 -20.37
CA SER A 137 12.04 11.59 -19.95
C SER A 137 11.17 12.25 -18.88
N LEU A 138 11.77 12.90 -17.88
CA LEU A 138 11.04 13.67 -16.86
C LEU A 138 10.27 14.85 -17.48
N LYS A 139 10.86 15.55 -18.44
CA LYS A 139 10.22 16.67 -19.13
C LYS A 139 9.05 16.19 -20.00
N GLU A 140 9.22 15.08 -20.71
CA GLU A 140 8.17 14.43 -21.50
C GLU A 140 7.00 14.00 -20.61
N MET A 141 7.28 13.30 -19.50
CA MET A 141 6.26 12.92 -18.52
C MET A 141 5.55 14.14 -17.91
N ALA A 142 6.29 15.20 -17.58
CA ALA A 142 5.69 16.44 -17.06
C ALA A 142 4.77 17.11 -18.10
N GLN A 143 5.15 17.06 -19.37
CA GLN A 143 4.35 17.61 -20.47
C GLN A 143 3.08 16.75 -20.72
N GLU A 144 3.21 15.42 -20.74
CA GLU A 144 2.06 14.51 -20.85
C GLU A 144 1.08 14.69 -19.69
N LEU A 145 1.60 14.78 -18.46
CA LEU A 145 0.77 15.01 -17.27
C LEU A 145 0.03 16.34 -17.36
N ARG A 146 0.69 17.40 -17.84
CA ARG A 146 0.06 18.71 -18.03
C ARG A 146 -1.08 18.64 -19.05
N VAL A 147 -0.86 18.01 -20.21
CA VAL A 147 -1.91 17.84 -21.23
C VAL A 147 -3.06 17.00 -20.69
N ALA A 148 -2.78 15.92 -19.94
CA ALA A 148 -3.80 15.10 -19.30
C ALA A 148 -4.62 15.89 -18.27
N MET A 149 -3.98 16.74 -17.47
CA MET A 149 -4.65 17.62 -16.51
C MET A 149 -5.51 18.69 -17.18
N GLU A 150 -5.00 19.34 -18.22
CA GLU A 150 -5.78 20.31 -19.02
C GLU A 150 -7.01 19.63 -19.65
N GLY A 151 -6.85 18.42 -20.21
CA GLY A 151 -7.97 17.63 -20.74
C GLY A 151 -8.95 17.12 -19.68
N LEU A 152 -8.49 16.89 -18.44
CA LEU A 152 -9.38 16.55 -17.32
C LEU A 152 -10.16 17.77 -16.84
N SER A 153 -9.51 18.94 -16.75
CA SER A 153 -10.17 20.20 -16.39
C SER A 153 -11.29 20.53 -17.37
N ALA A 154 -10.98 20.52 -18.68
CA ALA A 154 -11.98 20.82 -19.72
C ALA A 154 -13.19 19.87 -19.66
N ARG A 155 -12.95 18.57 -19.45
CA ARG A 155 -14.04 17.58 -19.28
C ARG A 155 -14.84 17.81 -18.00
N THR A 156 -14.20 18.27 -16.93
CA THR A 156 -14.88 18.59 -15.67
C THR A 156 -15.77 19.81 -15.83
N ASP A 157 -15.29 20.85 -16.52
CA ASP A 157 -16.06 22.06 -16.83
C ASP A 157 -17.28 21.74 -17.70
N GLU A 158 -17.09 20.94 -18.75
CA GLU A 158 -18.20 20.49 -19.62
C GLU A 158 -19.26 19.73 -18.82
N ARG A 159 -18.83 18.83 -17.92
CA ARG A 159 -19.75 18.04 -17.09
C ARG A 159 -20.46 18.89 -16.05
N MET A 160 -19.78 19.88 -15.48
CA MET A 160 -20.37 20.88 -14.58
C MET A 160 -21.49 21.65 -15.28
N GLU A 161 -21.25 22.10 -16.51
CA GLU A 161 -22.26 22.84 -17.29
C GLU A 161 -23.45 21.95 -17.66
N GLN A 162 -23.22 20.68 -18.02
CA GLN A 162 -24.29 19.70 -18.26
C GLN A 162 -25.14 19.46 -17.00
N ILE A 163 -24.51 19.36 -15.82
CA ILE A 163 -25.22 19.22 -14.55
C ILE A 163 -26.04 20.47 -14.28
N ARG A 164 -25.46 21.65 -14.46
CA ARG A 164 -26.15 22.93 -14.26
C ARG A 164 -27.39 23.03 -15.14
N ALA A 165 -27.25 22.76 -16.44
CA ALA A 165 -28.38 22.76 -17.38
C ALA A 165 -29.46 21.74 -16.99
N SER A 166 -29.07 20.53 -16.57
CA SER A 166 -30.01 19.50 -16.12
C SER A 166 -30.76 19.90 -14.84
N VAL A 167 -30.06 20.54 -13.90
CA VAL A 167 -30.67 21.08 -12.67
C VAL A 167 -31.65 22.19 -13.00
N ASP A 168 -31.29 23.13 -13.89
CA ASP A 168 -32.19 24.22 -14.29
C ASP A 168 -33.48 23.68 -14.94
N VAL A 169 -33.36 22.71 -15.85
CA VAL A 169 -34.53 22.05 -16.47
C VAL A 169 -35.40 21.38 -15.40
N ARG A 170 -34.79 20.68 -14.44
CA ARG A 170 -35.54 19.97 -13.40
C ARG A 170 -36.20 20.92 -12.40
N LEU A 171 -35.55 22.04 -12.08
CA LEU A 171 -36.14 23.08 -11.24
C LEU A 171 -37.35 23.74 -11.93
N GLU A 172 -37.27 23.97 -13.24
CA GLU A 172 -38.40 24.52 -14.00
C GLU A 172 -39.58 23.54 -14.05
N GLN A 173 -39.31 22.24 -14.26
CA GLN A 173 -40.34 21.20 -14.17
C GLN A 173 -40.98 21.13 -12.78
N ILE A 174 -40.18 21.24 -11.72
CA ILE A 174 -40.70 21.28 -10.34
C ILE A 174 -41.57 22.52 -10.12
N ARG A 175 -41.14 23.70 -10.60
CA ARG A 175 -41.94 24.93 -10.52
C ARG A 175 -43.29 24.77 -11.21
N GLY A 176 -43.31 24.22 -12.43
CA GLY A 176 -44.54 23.94 -13.17
C GLY A 176 -45.48 23.01 -12.41
N ASN A 177 -44.97 21.85 -11.96
CA ASN A 177 -45.78 20.87 -11.22
C ASN A 177 -46.29 21.42 -9.88
N VAL A 178 -45.49 22.23 -9.19
CA VAL A 178 -45.90 22.86 -7.93
C VAL A 178 -46.99 23.90 -8.17
N ALA A 179 -46.87 24.72 -9.21
CA ALA A 179 -47.91 25.68 -9.58
C ALA A 179 -49.23 24.98 -9.92
N GLU A 180 -49.19 23.92 -10.73
CA GLU A 180 -50.38 23.14 -11.10
C GLU A 180 -51.05 22.50 -9.88
N ARG A 181 -50.28 21.86 -8.99
CA ARG A 181 -50.82 21.24 -7.78
C ARG A 181 -51.35 22.26 -6.77
N LEU A 182 -50.73 23.44 -6.69
CA LEU A 182 -51.23 24.53 -5.84
C LEU A 182 -52.56 25.07 -6.39
N ASP A 183 -52.65 25.35 -7.69
CA ASP A 183 -53.90 25.82 -8.31
C ASP A 183 -55.02 24.79 -8.18
N GLU A 184 -54.73 23.50 -8.40
CA GLU A 184 -55.70 22.42 -8.18
C GLU A 184 -56.13 22.33 -6.71
N GLY A 185 -55.18 22.45 -5.79
CA GLY A 185 -55.42 22.49 -4.34
C GLY A 185 -56.30 23.67 -3.93
N PHE A 186 -56.03 24.88 -4.46
CA PHE A 186 -56.85 26.07 -4.22
C PHE A 186 -58.26 25.92 -4.78
N ARG A 187 -58.41 25.38 -6.00
CA ARG A 187 -59.72 25.13 -6.61
C ARG A 187 -60.56 24.18 -5.76
N LYS A 188 -59.98 23.04 -5.36
CA LYS A 188 -60.66 22.04 -4.52
C LYS A 188 -61.00 22.60 -3.15
N THR A 189 -60.10 23.38 -2.56
CA THR A 189 -60.31 24.03 -1.27
C THR A 189 -61.46 25.04 -1.36
N ASN A 190 -61.52 25.86 -2.42
CA ASN A 190 -62.60 26.81 -2.64
C ASN A 190 -63.95 26.11 -2.86
N GLU A 191 -63.99 25.01 -3.61
CA GLU A 191 -65.18 24.16 -3.76
C GLU A 191 -65.65 23.60 -2.41
N THR A 192 -64.74 23.08 -1.58
CA THR A 192 -65.11 22.58 -0.24
C THR A 192 -65.59 23.70 0.68
N PHE A 193 -65.00 24.89 0.62
CA PHE A 193 -65.49 26.05 1.37
C PHE A 193 -66.88 26.47 0.92
N ALA A 194 -67.16 26.46 -0.39
CA ALA A 194 -68.50 26.75 -0.92
C ALA A 194 -69.53 25.73 -0.44
N ASP A 195 -69.22 24.42 -0.45
CA ASP A 195 -70.12 23.38 0.06
C ASP A 195 -70.37 23.54 1.57
N VAL A 196 -69.33 23.85 2.35
CA VAL A 196 -69.47 24.13 3.79
C VAL A 196 -70.38 25.34 4.03
N MET A 197 -70.19 26.44 3.28
CA MET A 197 -71.05 27.62 3.40
C MET A 197 -72.50 27.31 3.01
N ALA A 198 -72.74 26.51 1.97
CA ALA A 198 -74.07 26.08 1.59
C ALA A 198 -74.74 25.24 2.69
N ARG A 199 -74.01 24.30 3.30
CA ARG A 199 -74.54 23.50 4.42
C ARG A 199 -74.84 24.35 5.65
N LEU A 200 -73.99 25.33 5.97
CA LEU A 200 -74.25 26.27 7.07
C LEU A 200 -75.52 27.08 6.84
N ALA A 201 -75.77 27.55 5.62
CA ALA A 201 -77.00 28.26 5.28
C ALA A 201 -78.26 27.37 5.45
N VAL A 202 -78.17 26.08 5.10
CA VAL A 202 -79.26 25.12 5.33
C VAL A 202 -79.50 24.88 6.83
N ILE A 203 -78.43 24.81 7.62
CA ILE A 203 -78.54 24.66 9.08
C ILE A 203 -79.21 25.89 9.71
N ASP A 204 -78.82 27.09 9.28
CA ASP A 204 -79.40 28.36 9.76
C ASP A 204 -80.92 28.42 9.47
N GLU A 205 -81.33 28.02 8.27
CA GLU A 205 -82.75 27.92 7.90
C GLU A 205 -83.50 26.84 8.71
N ALA A 206 -82.85 25.72 9.01
CA ALA A 206 -83.44 24.66 9.85
C ALA A 206 -83.63 25.12 11.31
N GLN A 207 -82.65 25.84 11.87
CA GLN A 207 -82.75 26.42 13.22
C GLN A 207 -83.91 27.40 13.32
N LYS A 208 -84.08 28.28 12.33
CA LYS A 208 -85.19 29.23 12.29
C LYS A 208 -86.57 28.56 12.32
N LYS A 209 -86.71 27.39 11.68
CA LYS A 209 -87.96 26.58 11.74
C LYS A 209 -88.17 25.90 13.08
N ILE A 210 -87.10 25.48 13.78
CA ILE A 210 -87.18 24.86 15.11
C ILE A 210 -87.61 25.89 16.17
N ASP A 211 -87.09 27.12 16.11
CA ASP A 211 -87.50 28.20 17.01
C ASP A 211 -89.00 28.48 16.92
N GLY A 212 -89.57 28.45 15.70
CA GLY A 212 -91.02 28.63 15.50
C GLY A 212 -91.88 27.47 16.02
N LEU A 213 -91.35 26.25 16.10
CA LEU A 213 -92.09 25.06 16.56
C LEU A 213 -92.23 25.03 18.09
N THR A 214 -91.20 25.51 18.81
CA THR A 214 -91.14 25.49 20.28
C THR A 214 -92.22 26.39 20.91
N THR A 215 -92.62 27.47 20.24
CA THR A 215 -93.68 28.38 20.70
C THR A 215 -95.06 27.71 20.76
N ASN A 216 -95.36 26.76 19.86
CA ASN A 216 -96.69 26.13 19.77
C ASN A 216 -96.93 25.04 20.84
N VAL A 217 -95.86 24.42 21.37
CA VAL A 217 -95.99 23.32 22.35
C VAL A 217 -96.32 23.85 23.76
N VAL A 218 -95.85 25.05 24.12
CA VAL A 218 -96.09 25.65 25.44
C VAL A 218 -97.56 26.03 25.64
N SER A 219 -98.24 26.49 24.58
CA SER A 219 -99.66 26.86 24.61
C SER A 219 -100.61 25.67 24.88
N LEU A 220 -100.20 24.44 24.55
CA LEU A 220 -101.03 23.24 24.71
C LEU A 220 -101.00 22.68 26.15
N GLN A 221 -99.90 22.89 26.87
CA GLN A 221 -99.79 22.48 28.28
C GLN A 221 -100.64 23.36 29.21
N GLU A 222 -100.79 24.65 28.92
CA GLU A 222 -101.58 25.58 29.75
C GLU A 222 -103.08 25.27 29.70
N LEU A 223 -103.61 24.80 28.57
CA LEU A 223 -105.02 24.43 28.42
C LEU A 223 -105.44 23.17 29.21
N LEU A 224 -104.49 22.27 29.51
CA LEU A 224 -104.75 21.03 30.26
C LEU A 224 -104.64 21.22 31.79
N GLY A 225 -104.23 22.40 32.26
CA GLY A 225 -104.05 22.70 33.68
C GLY A 225 -105.33 23.01 34.46
N ASP A 226 -106.32 23.68 33.83
CA ASP A 226 -107.52 24.19 34.52
C ASP A 226 -108.63 23.12 34.66
N LYS A 227 -109.16 22.98 35.88
CA LYS A 227 -110.19 21.98 36.25
C LYS A 227 -111.49 22.20 35.47
N ARG A 228 -111.85 23.44 35.14
CA ARG A 228 -113.04 23.73 34.30
C ARG A 228 -112.80 23.38 32.84
N ALA A 229 -111.62 23.69 32.31
CA ALA A 229 -111.24 23.38 30.92
C ALA A 229 -111.16 21.86 30.69
N ARG A 230 -110.60 21.09 31.65
CA ARG A 230 -110.61 19.62 31.59
C ARG A 230 -112.02 19.02 31.59
N GLY A 231 -112.92 19.54 32.43
CA GLY A 231 -114.32 19.11 32.44
C GLY A 231 -115.03 19.38 31.11
N ALA A 232 -114.85 20.58 30.55
CA ALA A 232 -115.41 20.93 29.24
C ALA A 232 -114.81 20.10 28.10
N PHE A 233 -113.50 19.83 28.14
CA PHE A 233 -112.85 18.95 27.16
C PHE A 233 -113.35 17.51 27.23
N GLY A 234 -113.61 17.00 28.44
CA GLY A 234 -114.24 15.70 28.66
C GLY A 234 -115.66 15.62 28.11
N GLU A 235 -116.47 16.67 28.31
CA GLU A 235 -117.82 16.77 27.73
C GLU A 235 -117.78 16.80 26.19
N VAL A 236 -116.90 17.62 25.59
CA VAL A 236 -116.76 17.71 24.14
C VAL A 236 -116.26 16.39 23.53
N GLN A 237 -115.33 15.69 24.19
CA GLN A 237 -114.92 14.36 23.76
C GLN A 237 -116.05 13.33 23.87
N LEU A 238 -116.79 13.33 24.98
CA LEU A 238 -117.93 12.44 25.16
C LEU A 238 -118.99 12.67 24.08
N GLU A 239 -119.32 13.92 23.79
CA GLU A 239 -120.26 14.29 22.72
C GLU A 239 -119.77 13.81 21.36
N ALA A 240 -118.51 14.09 21.01
CA ALA A 240 -117.93 13.66 19.74
C ALA A 240 -117.95 12.14 19.59
N LEU A 241 -117.65 11.41 20.67
CA LEU A 241 -117.59 9.95 20.66
C LEU A 241 -119.00 9.34 20.54
N VAL A 242 -119.97 9.82 21.31
CA VAL A 242 -121.37 9.36 21.25
C VAL A 242 -121.98 9.66 19.87
N ARG A 243 -121.72 10.86 19.32
CA ARG A 243 -122.22 11.26 17.98
C ARG A 243 -121.65 10.41 16.86
N ASN A 244 -120.40 9.96 16.97
CA ASN A 244 -119.75 9.11 15.98
C ASN A 244 -120.18 7.64 16.10
N CYS A 245 -120.49 7.17 17.31
CA CYS A 245 -120.75 5.75 17.57
C CYS A 245 -122.24 5.38 17.58
N LEU A 246 -123.16 6.29 17.87
CA LEU A 246 -124.57 5.99 18.09
C LEU A 246 -125.50 6.89 17.25
N PRO A 247 -126.66 6.37 16.78
CA PRO A 247 -127.62 7.16 16.04
C PRO A 247 -128.28 8.22 16.94
N PRO A 248 -128.68 9.38 16.38
CA PRO A 248 -129.09 10.56 17.16
C PRO A 248 -130.37 10.38 17.98
N ASN A 249 -131.13 9.31 17.73
CA ASN A 249 -132.34 8.95 18.50
C ASN A 249 -132.04 8.05 19.72
N ALA A 250 -130.82 7.54 19.86
CA ALA A 250 -130.43 6.59 20.90
C ALA A 250 -129.78 7.25 22.13
N TRP A 251 -129.59 8.58 22.14
CA TRP A 251 -128.97 9.30 23.25
C TRP A 251 -129.56 10.70 23.43
N GLU A 252 -129.34 11.27 24.62
CA GLU A 252 -129.74 12.62 24.97
C GLU A 252 -128.68 13.24 25.88
N MET A 253 -128.10 14.39 25.49
CA MET A 253 -127.10 15.08 26.30
C MET A 253 -127.78 15.99 27.33
N GLN A 254 -127.15 16.15 28.49
CA GLN A 254 -127.61 17.05 29.56
C GLN A 254 -129.05 16.80 30.03
N CYS A 255 -129.50 15.54 30.01
CA CYS A 255 -130.85 15.15 30.39
C CYS A 255 -131.05 15.20 31.91
N THR A 256 -132.19 15.73 32.36
CA THR A 256 -132.58 15.77 33.78
C THR A 256 -133.42 14.54 34.10
N LEU A 257 -132.92 13.70 35.02
CA LEU A 257 -133.57 12.47 35.45
C LEU A 257 -134.74 12.78 36.42
N SER A 258 -135.64 11.81 36.60
CA SER A 258 -136.84 11.93 37.46
C SER A 258 -136.54 12.19 38.94
N ASN A 259 -135.30 12.02 39.38
CA ASN A 259 -134.82 12.32 40.73
C ASN A 259 -134.23 13.74 40.88
N GLY A 260 -134.28 14.58 39.83
CA GLY A 260 -133.74 15.94 39.82
C GLY A 260 -132.24 16.05 39.55
N ALA A 261 -131.54 14.93 39.33
CA ALA A 261 -130.13 14.94 38.92
C ALA A 261 -129.98 15.11 37.40
N ARG A 262 -128.96 15.85 36.96
CA ARG A 262 -128.65 16.10 35.54
C ARG A 262 -127.43 15.28 35.13
N ALA A 263 -127.59 14.42 34.13
CA ALA A 263 -126.52 13.58 33.59
C ALA A 263 -125.88 14.24 32.36
N ASP A 264 -124.58 14.07 32.15
CA ASP A 264 -123.88 14.62 30.98
C ASP A 264 -124.39 14.00 29.67
N CYS A 265 -124.61 12.69 29.65
CA CYS A 265 -125.24 11.96 28.55
C CYS A 265 -126.16 10.86 29.10
N VAL A 266 -127.30 10.62 28.46
CA VAL A 266 -128.19 9.48 28.73
C VAL A 266 -128.37 8.67 27.47
N LEU A 267 -128.07 7.38 27.55
CA LEU A 267 -128.25 6.41 26.47
C LEU A 267 -129.62 5.72 26.65
N LYS A 268 -130.42 5.70 25.58
CA LYS A 268 -131.74 5.08 25.53
C LYS A 268 -131.60 3.70 24.88
N LEU A 269 -131.41 2.66 25.69
CA LEU A 269 -131.29 1.28 25.21
C LEU A 269 -132.64 0.52 25.33
N PRO A 270 -132.89 -0.47 24.46
CA PRO A 270 -134.06 -1.34 24.56
C PRO A 270 -134.01 -2.24 25.82
N GLU A 271 -135.15 -2.83 26.18
CA GLU A 271 -135.23 -3.79 27.30
C GLU A 271 -134.29 -5.00 27.08
N PRO A 272 -133.65 -5.55 28.14
CA PRO A 272 -133.93 -5.36 29.57
C PRO A 272 -133.10 -4.25 30.28
N THR A 273 -132.25 -3.52 29.57
CA THR A 273 -131.26 -2.59 30.17
C THR A 273 -131.82 -1.19 30.46
N GLY A 274 -132.75 -0.70 29.64
CA GLY A 274 -133.40 0.61 29.86
C GLY A 274 -132.47 1.82 29.65
N MET A 275 -132.76 2.93 30.33
CA MET A 275 -131.98 4.18 30.21
C MET A 275 -130.72 4.16 31.07
N VAL A 276 -129.56 4.47 30.49
CA VAL A 276 -128.24 4.47 31.16
C VAL A 276 -127.66 5.88 31.16
N ALA A 277 -127.36 6.43 32.33
CA ALA A 277 -126.69 7.73 32.47
C ALA A 277 -125.16 7.57 32.46
N VAL A 278 -124.48 8.47 31.75
CA VAL A 278 -123.01 8.54 31.58
C VAL A 278 -122.54 9.92 32.04
N ASP A 279 -121.52 9.94 32.89
CA ASP A 279 -120.88 11.14 33.42
C ASP A 279 -119.45 11.23 32.87
N SER A 280 -119.11 12.36 32.22
CA SER A 280 -117.80 12.59 31.61
C SER A 280 -116.72 13.00 32.63
N LYS A 281 -117.14 13.32 33.86
CA LYS A 281 -116.30 13.84 34.94
C LYS A 281 -115.99 12.77 35.99
N PHE A 282 -115.86 11.52 35.55
CA PHE A 282 -115.52 10.41 36.44
C PHE A 282 -114.08 10.55 36.99
N PRO A 283 -113.88 10.58 38.31
CA PRO A 283 -112.54 10.67 38.92
C PRO A 283 -111.83 9.30 38.86
N LEU A 284 -111.35 8.95 37.66
CA LEU A 284 -110.76 7.64 37.34
C LEU A 284 -109.56 7.30 38.23
N GLU A 285 -108.76 8.30 38.62
CA GLU A 285 -107.60 8.10 39.51
C GLU A 285 -108.01 7.59 40.90
N ASN A 286 -109.07 8.14 41.50
CA ASN A 286 -109.53 7.71 42.82
C ASN A 286 -110.26 6.36 42.75
N TYR A 287 -110.90 6.06 41.62
CA TYR A 287 -111.44 4.73 41.33
C TYR A 287 -110.33 3.67 41.26
N HIS A 288 -109.28 3.90 40.45
CA HIS A 288 -108.14 2.97 40.38
C HIS A 288 -107.45 2.83 41.74
N ARG A 289 -107.22 3.92 42.47
CA ARG A 289 -106.66 3.87 43.83
C ARG A 289 -107.52 3.05 44.79
N MET A 290 -108.83 3.00 44.63
CA MET A 290 -109.70 2.14 45.46
C MET A 290 -109.53 0.65 45.14
N PHE A 291 -109.24 0.27 43.90
CA PHE A 291 -109.09 -1.14 43.51
C PHE A 291 -107.65 -1.64 43.66
N ASP A 292 -106.67 -0.80 43.34
CA ASP A 292 -105.26 -1.16 43.23
C ASP A 292 -104.42 -0.79 44.47
N ALA A 293 -105.05 -0.26 45.54
CA ALA A 293 -104.34 0.09 46.77
C ALA A 293 -103.76 -1.15 47.49
N PRO A 294 -102.48 -1.07 47.94
CA PRO A 294 -101.78 -2.18 48.59
C PRO A 294 -102.20 -2.41 50.06
N SER A 295 -102.90 -1.49 50.71
CA SER A 295 -103.37 -1.63 52.10
C SER A 295 -104.87 -1.38 52.26
N ASP A 296 -105.51 -2.09 53.20
CA ASP A 296 -106.94 -1.93 53.50
C ASP A 296 -107.31 -0.54 54.06
N ALA A 297 -106.36 0.12 54.74
CA ALA A 297 -106.53 1.48 55.26
C ALA A 297 -106.60 2.51 54.13
N GLU A 298 -105.69 2.44 53.16
CA GLU A 298 -105.68 3.31 51.97
C GLU A 298 -106.87 3.03 51.07
N ARG A 299 -107.25 1.76 50.91
CA ARG A 299 -108.47 1.36 50.19
C ARG A 299 -109.71 2.01 50.81
N THR A 300 -109.81 2.01 52.14
CA THR A 300 -110.94 2.62 52.87
C THR A 300 -110.94 4.15 52.72
N GLN A 301 -109.77 4.79 52.73
CA GLN A 301 -109.65 6.23 52.53
C GLN A 301 -109.97 6.65 51.09
N ALA A 302 -109.44 5.94 50.10
CA ALA A 302 -109.75 6.14 48.68
C ALA A 302 -111.24 5.92 48.41
N ALA A 303 -111.86 4.90 49.01
CA ALA A 303 -113.30 4.68 48.91
C ALA A 303 -114.13 5.83 49.53
N ARG A 304 -113.69 6.42 50.64
CA ARG A 304 -114.35 7.60 51.24
C ARG A 304 -114.20 8.82 50.33
N GLN A 305 -113.00 9.05 49.78
CA GLN A 305 -112.72 10.18 48.90
C GLN A 305 -113.49 10.06 47.57
N PHE A 306 -113.50 8.87 46.96
CA PHE A 306 -114.29 8.57 45.77
C PHE A 306 -115.79 8.80 45.99
N LYS A 307 -116.35 8.37 47.13
CA LYS A 307 -117.76 8.67 47.49
C LYS A 307 -118.03 10.16 47.66
N ALA A 308 -117.05 10.92 48.15
CA ALA A 308 -117.17 12.38 48.29
C ALA A 308 -117.07 13.08 46.93
N ASP A 309 -116.20 12.60 46.05
CA ASP A 309 -115.96 13.17 44.73
C ASP A 309 -117.11 12.88 43.75
N ILE A 310 -117.80 11.73 43.87
CA ILE A 310 -119.03 11.43 43.09
C ILE A 310 -120.23 12.29 43.54
N ARG A 311 -120.27 12.71 44.80
CA ARG A 311 -121.38 13.53 45.33
C ARG A 311 -121.28 15.01 44.97
N LYS A 312 -120.14 15.45 44.41
CA LYS A 312 -119.85 16.85 44.05
C LYS A 312 -119.96 17.05 42.56
#